data_AF-A0A8S1IQ29-F1
#
_entry.id   AF-A0A8S1IQ29-F1
#
_cell.length_a   1.000
_cell.length_b   1.000
_cell.length_c   1.000
_cell.angle_alpha   90.00
_cell.angle_beta   90.00
_cell.angle_gamma   90.00
#
_symmetry.space_group_name_H-M   'P 1'
#
loop_
_entity.id
_entity.type
_entity.pdbx_description
1 polymer ?
#
loop_
_entity_poly.entity_id
_entity_poly.type
_entity_poly.pdbx_seq_one_letter_code
_entity_poly.pdbx_strand_id
1 'polypeptide(L)'
;MGMCKCVFLCPGTSGKVHYAAGRPRPRPVNGTMPVASHITAALQELSIEQLGRCMIDAAAYQQLVKKLLQSSQVSCVNEELKKSNRDVAQSNLEREKEMQEIGNHIAIIKSSEYADAKGLYHEQLQRQQEVVGRLSIPVLREQLQQAAKKVDEESEDYSRRFLSGDISAETFTDEFCKLRMTYYARELKAQAAGQLQ
;
A
#
# COMPACT_ATOMS: atom_id res chain seq x y z
N MET A 1 -3.23 35.14 1.59
CA MET A 1 -2.50 34.04 2.25
C MET A 1 -3.45 32.86 2.44
N GLY A 2 -3.58 32.01 1.42
CA GLY A 2 -4.41 30.81 1.47
C GLY A 2 -3.54 29.60 1.80
N MET A 3 -3.59 29.12 3.05
CA MET A 3 -2.91 27.91 3.46
C MET A 3 -3.66 26.69 2.88
N CYS A 4 -3.19 26.16 1.74
CA CYS A 4 -3.57 24.82 1.30
C CYS A 4 -2.92 23.79 2.23
N LYS A 5 -3.64 23.41 3.29
CA LYS A 5 -3.37 22.19 4.04
C LYS A 5 -3.60 20.99 3.11
N CYS A 6 -2.53 20.47 2.52
CA CYS A 6 -2.53 19.12 1.99
C CYS A 6 -2.62 18.16 3.17
N VAL A 7 -3.85 17.86 3.58
CA VAL A 7 -4.13 16.73 4.45
C VAL A 7 -3.76 15.49 3.67
N PHE A 8 -2.63 14.90 4.01
CA PHE A 8 -2.21 13.58 3.58
C PHE A 8 -3.21 12.58 4.16
N LEU A 9 -4.35 12.40 3.49
CA LEU A 9 -5.24 11.29 3.76
C LEU A 9 -4.57 10.03 3.20
N CYS A 10 -3.74 9.42 4.03
CA CYS A 10 -3.55 7.98 3.99
C CYS A 10 -4.95 7.35 3.92
N PRO A 11 -5.26 6.48 2.95
CA PRO A 11 -6.30 5.50 3.18
C PRO A 11 -5.70 4.50 4.17
N GLY A 12 -5.70 4.87 5.45
CA GLY A 12 -5.74 3.91 6.52
C GLY A 12 -7.08 3.21 6.39
N THR A 13 -7.15 2.23 5.49
CA THR A 13 -8.18 1.22 5.55
C THR A 13 -7.97 0.54 6.90
N SER A 14 -8.71 1.03 7.89
CA SER A 14 -9.17 0.24 9.02
C SER A 14 -10.12 -0.82 8.47
N GLY A 15 -9.60 -1.66 7.56
CA GLY A 15 -10.11 -2.98 7.37
C GLY A 15 -9.73 -3.68 8.66
N LYS A 16 -10.67 -3.67 9.61
CA LYS A 16 -10.70 -4.72 10.62
C LYS A 16 -10.80 -6.02 9.83
N VAL A 17 -9.65 -6.57 9.44
CA VAL A 17 -9.55 -7.97 9.10
C VAL A 17 -9.83 -8.63 10.43
N HIS A 18 -11.12 -8.89 10.66
CA HIS A 18 -11.52 -9.91 11.59
C HIS A 18 -10.98 -11.21 11.00
N TYR A 19 -9.69 -11.47 11.20
CA TYR A 19 -9.24 -12.82 11.45
C TYR A 19 -9.99 -13.22 12.73
N ALA A 20 -11.24 -13.65 12.55
CA ALA A 20 -11.86 -14.54 13.50
C ALA A 20 -11.07 -15.85 13.40
N ALA A 21 -9.86 -15.82 13.96
CA ALA A 21 -9.11 -16.98 14.40
C ALA A 21 -9.84 -17.55 15.62
N GLY A 22 -11.08 -17.95 15.38
CA GLY A 22 -11.77 -18.93 16.18
C GLY A 22 -11.97 -20.10 15.25
N ARG A 23 -10.96 -20.99 15.15
CA ARG A 23 -11.34 -22.39 14.95
C ARG A 23 -12.37 -22.64 16.05
N PRO A 24 -13.62 -23.05 15.75
CA PRO A 24 -14.46 -23.52 16.82
C PRO A 24 -13.65 -24.63 17.48
N ARG A 25 -13.19 -24.41 18.72
CA ARG A 25 -12.65 -25.49 19.54
C ARG A 25 -13.66 -26.63 19.37
N PRO A 26 -13.25 -27.86 19.05
CA PRO A 26 -14.16 -28.98 19.25
C PRO A 26 -14.61 -28.86 20.69
N ARG A 27 -15.89 -28.54 20.91
CA ARG A 27 -16.45 -28.54 22.25
C ARG A 27 -16.09 -29.91 22.82
N PRO A 28 -15.54 -30.02 24.04
CA PRO A 28 -15.52 -31.31 24.69
C PRO A 28 -16.99 -31.73 24.73
N VAL A 29 -17.33 -32.76 23.96
CA VAL A 29 -18.63 -33.39 24.06
C VAL A 29 -18.60 -34.00 25.44
N ASN A 30 -19.11 -33.27 26.45
CA ASN A 30 -19.56 -33.86 27.70
C ASN A 30 -20.79 -34.70 27.35
N GLY A 31 -20.56 -35.76 26.60
CA GLY A 31 -21.52 -36.77 26.24
C GLY A 31 -21.20 -37.95 27.10
N THR A 32 -21.94 -38.12 28.19
CA THR A 32 -22.34 -39.46 28.55
C THR A 32 -23.07 -40.00 27.32
N MET A 33 -22.31 -40.70 26.47
CA MET A 33 -22.86 -41.34 25.29
C MET A 33 -23.99 -42.27 25.77
N PRO A 34 -25.19 -42.24 25.17
CA PRO A 34 -26.22 -43.23 25.45
C PRO A 34 -25.80 -44.56 24.79
N VAL A 35 -24.75 -45.19 25.31
CA VAL A 35 -24.18 -46.41 24.70
C VAL A 35 -25.06 -47.63 24.95
N ALA A 36 -25.95 -47.63 25.94
CA ALA A 36 -26.58 -48.88 26.32
C ALA A 36 -27.85 -49.23 25.52
N SER A 37 -28.77 -48.29 25.27
CA SER A 37 -30.15 -48.66 24.88
C SER A 37 -30.29 -49.26 23.49
N HIS A 38 -29.64 -48.69 22.47
CA HIS A 38 -29.73 -49.21 21.10
C HIS A 38 -28.98 -50.53 20.93
N ILE A 39 -27.86 -50.71 21.65
CA ILE A 39 -27.09 -51.96 21.63
C ILE A 39 -27.89 -53.06 22.31
N THR A 40 -28.50 -52.79 23.47
CA THR A 40 -29.32 -53.78 24.16
C THR A 40 -30.58 -54.15 23.38
N ALA A 41 -31.23 -53.19 22.72
CA ALA A 41 -32.39 -53.46 21.87
C ALA A 41 -32.01 -54.34 20.66
N ALA A 42 -30.92 -54.00 19.97
CA ALA A 42 -30.46 -54.76 18.82
C ALA A 42 -29.97 -56.18 19.18
N LEU A 43 -29.48 -56.39 20.40
CA LEU A 43 -29.15 -57.73 20.90
C LEU A 43 -30.38 -58.56 21.26
N GLN A 44 -31.48 -57.93 21.67
CA GLN A 44 -32.75 -58.61 21.99
C GLN A 44 -33.52 -59.07 20.74
N GLU A 45 -33.28 -58.45 19.58
CA GLU A 45 -33.91 -58.81 18.30
C GLU A 45 -33.27 -60.03 17.62
N LEU A 46 -32.12 -60.51 18.10
CA LEU A 46 -31.40 -61.66 17.55
C LEU A 46 -31.90 -62.98 18.16
N SER A 47 -31.93 -64.05 17.36
CA SER A 47 -32.30 -65.37 17.87
C SER A 47 -31.20 -65.98 18.75
N ILE A 48 -31.59 -66.93 19.61
CA ILE A 48 -30.66 -67.66 20.50
C ILE A 48 -29.55 -68.36 19.69
N GLU A 49 -29.90 -68.90 18.51
CA GLU A 49 -28.94 -69.54 17.59
C GLU A 49 -27.92 -68.53 17.02
N GLN A 50 -28.38 -67.32 16.69
CA GLN A 50 -27.52 -66.24 16.19
C GLN A 50 -26.58 -65.71 17.29
N LEU A 51 -27.07 -65.55 18.52
CA LEU A 51 -26.25 -65.20 19.67
C LEU A 51 -25.22 -66.28 19.98
N GLY A 52 -25.64 -67.54 20.02
CA GLY A 52 -24.76 -68.69 20.24
C GLY A 52 -23.65 -68.78 19.19
N ARG A 53 -24.00 -68.53 17.92
CA ARG A 53 -23.01 -68.46 16.83
C ARG A 53 -22.00 -67.32 17.03
N CYS A 54 -22.45 -66.15 17.48
CA CYS A 54 -21.55 -65.02 17.77
C CYS A 54 -20.64 -65.28 18.98
N MET A 55 -20.99 -66.21 19.88
CA MET A 55 -20.13 -66.56 21.03
C MET A 55 -19.05 -67.59 20.68
N ILE A 56 -19.26 -68.36 19.60
CA ILE A 56 -18.34 -69.42 19.18
C ILE A 56 -17.46 -68.96 18.01
N ASP A 57 -18.02 -68.19 17.07
CA ASP A 57 -17.33 -67.71 15.87
C ASP A 57 -16.93 -66.24 16.01
N ALA A 58 -15.62 -65.99 16.10
CA ALA A 58 -15.04 -64.65 16.20
C ALA A 58 -15.35 -63.77 14.98
N ALA A 59 -15.50 -64.35 13.78
CA ALA A 59 -15.84 -63.58 12.59
C ALA A 59 -17.31 -63.12 12.64
N ALA A 60 -18.23 -63.98 13.10
CA ALA A 60 -19.63 -63.62 13.32
C ALA A 60 -19.77 -62.51 14.39
N TYR A 61 -19.00 -62.60 15.48
CA TYR A 61 -18.94 -61.54 16.49
C TYR A 61 -18.49 -60.20 15.92
N GLN A 62 -17.37 -60.18 15.18
CA GLN A 62 -16.85 -58.95 14.57
C GLN A 62 -17.83 -58.33 13.58
N GLN A 63 -18.55 -59.14 12.80
CA GLN A 63 -19.58 -58.67 11.88
C GLN A 63 -20.76 -58.03 12.63
N LEU A 64 -21.21 -58.65 13.73
CA LEU A 64 -22.27 -58.09 14.57
C LEU A 64 -21.85 -56.74 15.18
N VAL A 65 -20.66 -56.68 15.78
CA VAL A 65 -20.12 -55.43 16.34
C VAL A 65 -20.01 -54.35 15.27
N LYS A 66 -19.51 -54.69 14.08
CA LYS A 66 -19.41 -53.75 12.96
C LYS A 66 -20.79 -53.24 12.53
N LYS A 67 -21.80 -54.11 12.45
CA LYS A 67 -23.17 -53.72 12.09
C LYS A 67 -23.77 -52.77 13.13
N LEU A 68 -23.60 -53.07 14.42
CA LEU A 68 -24.08 -52.24 15.53
C LEU A 68 -23.41 -50.87 15.55
N LEU A 69 -22.08 -50.81 15.33
CA LEU A 69 -21.35 -49.55 15.20
C LEU A 69 -21.78 -48.74 13.98
N GLN A 70 -22.02 -49.38 12.83
CA GLN A 70 -22.48 -48.72 11.61
C GLN A 70 -23.88 -48.10 11.77
N SER A 71 -24.78 -48.76 12.49
CA SER A 71 -26.11 -48.23 12.82
C SER A 71 -26.11 -47.23 13.98
N SER A 72 -24.97 -47.02 14.64
CA SER A 72 -24.90 -46.10 15.79
C SER A 72 -25.02 -44.64 15.34
N GLN A 73 -25.63 -43.83 16.19
CA GLN A 73 -25.70 -42.38 16.01
C GLN A 73 -24.30 -41.75 15.82
N VAL A 74 -23.27 -42.37 16.42
CA VAL A 74 -21.86 -41.97 16.28
C VAL A 74 -21.38 -42.09 14.84
N SER A 75 -21.73 -43.16 14.15
CA SER A 75 -21.36 -43.36 12.75
C SER A 75 -22.01 -42.30 11.85
N CYS A 76 -23.28 -41.96 12.12
CA CYS A 76 -23.98 -40.89 11.41
C CYS A 76 -23.29 -39.52 11.61
N VAL A 77 -23.04 -39.13 12.87
CA VAL A 77 -22.35 -37.87 13.20
C VAL A 77 -20.94 -37.82 12.61
N ASN A 78 -20.24 -38.96 12.56
CA ASN A 78 -18.90 -39.04 11.98
C ASN A 78 -18.92 -38.79 10.47
N GLU A 79 -19.87 -39.38 9.74
CA GLU A 79 -20.02 -39.15 8.30
C GLU A 79 -20.49 -37.72 7.97
N GLU A 80 -21.39 -37.15 8.77
CA GLU A 80 -21.78 -35.74 8.67
C GLU A 80 -20.59 -34.82 8.89
N LEU A 81 -19.76 -35.09 9.91
CA LEU A 81 -18.56 -34.30 10.19
C LEU A 81 -17.53 -34.41 9.06
N LYS A 82 -17.31 -35.62 8.52
CA LYS A 82 -16.43 -35.83 7.36
C LYS A 82 -16.94 -35.07 6.13
N LYS A 83 -18.25 -35.11 5.88
CA LYS A 83 -18.87 -34.38 4.77
C LYS A 83 -18.68 -32.87 4.95
N SER A 84 -19.05 -32.33 6.12
CA SER A 84 -18.87 -30.91 6.43
C SER A 84 -17.40 -30.47 6.32
N ASN A 85 -16.46 -31.29 6.79
CA ASN A 85 -15.03 -31.00 6.67
C ASN A 85 -14.58 -30.96 5.20
N ARG A 86 -15.04 -31.91 4.37
CA ARG A 86 -14.76 -31.91 2.93
C ARG A 86 -15.32 -30.68 2.24
N ASP A 87 -16.57 -30.31 2.53
CA ASP A 87 -17.23 -29.14 1.95
C ASP A 87 -16.47 -27.84 2.31
N VAL A 88 -16.05 -27.71 3.57
CA VAL A 88 -15.23 -26.56 4.03
C VAL A 88 -13.85 -26.57 3.39
N ALA A 89 -13.19 -27.72 3.29
CA ALA A 89 -11.88 -27.83 2.65
C ALA A 89 -11.96 -27.44 1.17
N GLN A 90 -13.00 -27.89 0.46
CA GLN A 90 -13.23 -27.51 -0.93
C GLN A 90 -13.47 -26.01 -1.07
N SER A 91 -14.33 -25.43 -0.24
CA SER A 91 -14.60 -23.99 -0.26
C SER A 91 -13.37 -23.14 0.08
N ASN A 92 -12.48 -23.64 0.94
CA ASN A 92 -11.21 -22.99 1.24
C ASN A 92 -10.26 -23.02 0.04
N LEU A 93 -10.17 -24.15 -0.67
CA LEU A 93 -9.36 -24.27 -1.88
C LEU A 93 -9.86 -23.36 -3.02
N GLU A 94 -11.16 -23.17 -3.14
CA GLU A 94 -11.76 -22.22 -4.10
C GLU A 94 -11.39 -20.78 -3.74
N ARG A 95 -11.53 -20.39 -2.47
CA ARG A 95 -11.11 -19.05 -1.99
C ARG A 95 -9.62 -18.80 -2.16
N GLU A 96 -8.78 -19.82 -1.97
CA GLU A 96 -7.34 -19.70 -2.17
C GLU A 96 -7.00 -19.32 -3.61
N LYS A 97 -7.68 -19.94 -4.59
CA LYS A 97 -7.53 -19.59 -6.01
C LYS A 97 -7.96 -18.15 -6.28
N GLU A 98 -9.12 -17.74 -5.76
CA GLU A 98 -9.61 -16.36 -5.90
C GLU A 98 -8.61 -15.34 -5.29
N MET A 99 -8.06 -15.63 -4.12
CA MET A 99 -7.04 -14.77 -3.49
C MET A 99 -5.78 -14.67 -4.34
N GLN A 100 -5.35 -15.76 -4.97
CA GLN A 100 -4.19 -15.76 -5.85
C GLN A 100 -4.45 -14.92 -7.11
N GLU A 101 -5.63 -15.04 -7.72
CA GLU A 101 -6.03 -14.24 -8.88
C GLU A 101 -6.06 -12.74 -8.55
N ILE A 102 -6.69 -12.36 -7.44
CA ILE A 102 -6.72 -10.98 -6.96
C ILE A 102 -5.28 -10.48 -6.67
N GLY A 103 -4.44 -11.31 -6.05
CA GLY A 103 -3.03 -11.01 -5.79
C GLY A 103 -2.26 -10.71 -7.09
N ASN A 104 -2.49 -11.51 -8.13
CA ASN A 104 -1.90 -11.30 -9.45
C ASN A 104 -2.38 -9.99 -10.08
N HIS A 105 -3.68 -9.68 -10.01
CA HIS A 105 -4.21 -8.42 -10.50
C HIS A 105 -3.59 -7.21 -9.79
N ILE A 106 -3.46 -7.27 -8.46
CA ILE A 106 -2.79 -6.21 -7.68
C ILE A 106 -1.33 -6.07 -8.10
N ALA A 107 -0.62 -7.16 -8.33
CA ALA A 107 0.77 -7.14 -8.77
C ALA A 107 0.90 -6.45 -10.15
N ILE A 108 0.01 -6.77 -11.08
CA ILE A 108 -0.03 -6.15 -12.41
C ILE A 108 -0.26 -4.64 -12.28
N ILE A 109 -1.34 -4.22 -11.62
CA ILE A 109 -1.69 -2.80 -11.43
C ILE A 109 -0.55 -2.02 -10.77
N LYS A 110 0.11 -2.62 -9.78
CA LYS A 110 1.27 -2.01 -9.11
C LYS A 110 2.45 -1.80 -10.06
N SER A 111 2.70 -2.78 -10.92
CA SER A 111 3.84 -2.78 -11.83
C SER A 111 3.63 -1.97 -13.11
N SER A 112 2.40 -1.85 -13.60
CA SER A 112 2.06 -1.04 -14.77
C SER A 112 1.60 0.35 -14.34
N GLU A 113 0.33 0.48 -13.99
CA GLU A 113 -0.35 1.76 -13.81
C GLU A 113 0.24 2.59 -12.67
N TYR A 114 0.46 1.97 -11.51
CA TYR A 114 0.97 2.69 -10.34
C TYR A 114 2.43 3.10 -10.52
N ALA A 115 3.27 2.22 -11.06
CA ALA A 115 4.67 2.52 -11.30
C ALA A 115 4.83 3.67 -12.32
N ASP A 116 4.06 3.63 -13.41
CA ASP A 116 4.06 4.67 -14.45
C ASP A 116 3.58 6.01 -13.91
N ALA A 117 2.44 6.03 -13.21
CA ALA A 117 1.90 7.25 -12.61
C ALA A 117 2.86 7.84 -11.57
N LYS A 118 3.50 6.98 -10.77
CA LYS A 118 4.52 7.39 -9.80
C LYS A 118 5.74 7.97 -10.52
N GLY A 119 6.20 7.36 -11.61
CA GLY A 119 7.30 7.87 -12.42
C GLY A 119 7.02 9.27 -12.96
N LEU A 120 5.87 9.46 -13.61
CA LEU A 120 5.43 10.75 -14.13
C LEU A 120 5.34 11.82 -13.03
N TYR A 121 4.80 11.46 -11.86
CA TYR A 121 4.76 12.37 -10.71
C TYR A 121 6.16 12.83 -10.29
N HIS A 122 7.12 11.91 -10.17
CA HIS A 122 8.49 12.27 -9.77
C HIS A 122 9.18 13.12 -10.82
N GLU A 123 8.98 12.83 -12.10
CA GLU A 123 9.51 13.65 -13.19
C GLU A 123 8.98 15.09 -13.12
N GLN A 124 7.67 15.26 -12.95
CA GLN A 124 7.07 16.60 -12.83
C GLN A 124 7.51 17.32 -11.57
N LEU A 125 7.64 16.61 -10.45
CA LEU A 125 8.15 17.17 -9.21
C LEU A 125 9.60 17.64 -9.37
N GLN A 126 10.45 16.87 -10.06
CA GLN A 126 11.82 17.27 -10.35
C GLN A 126 11.85 18.53 -11.23
N ARG A 127 11.07 18.55 -12.32
CA ARG A 127 10.96 19.74 -13.17
C ARG A 127 10.49 20.97 -12.39
N GLN A 128 9.51 20.80 -11.50
CA GLN A 128 9.04 21.88 -10.62
C GLN A 128 10.17 22.37 -9.71
N GLN A 129 10.92 21.46 -9.08
CA GLN A 129 12.05 21.82 -8.21
C GLN A 129 13.16 22.53 -8.97
N GLU A 130 13.47 22.12 -10.20
CA GLU A 130 14.45 22.79 -11.06
C GLU A 130 14.00 24.22 -11.40
N VAL A 131 12.72 24.40 -11.76
CA VAL A 131 12.15 25.72 -12.07
C VAL A 131 12.14 26.59 -10.82
N VAL A 132 11.68 26.08 -9.68
CA VAL A 132 11.68 26.82 -8.40
C VAL A 132 13.11 27.14 -7.95
N GLY A 133 14.06 26.22 -8.13
CA GLY A 133 15.47 26.45 -7.83
C GLY A 133 16.06 27.60 -8.64
N ARG A 134 15.68 27.75 -9.91
CA ARG A 134 16.15 28.84 -10.79
C ARG A 134 15.39 30.15 -10.59
N LEU A 135 14.10 30.09 -10.29
CA LEU A 135 13.18 31.24 -10.29
C LEU A 135 12.69 31.62 -8.89
N SER A 136 13.26 31.05 -7.83
CA SER A 136 12.94 31.49 -6.48
C SER A 136 13.34 32.95 -6.29
N ILE A 137 12.50 33.71 -5.59
CA ILE A 137 12.74 35.12 -5.24
C ILE A 137 14.17 35.38 -4.73
N PRO A 138 14.73 34.59 -3.77
CA PRO A 138 16.10 34.80 -3.32
C PRO A 138 17.14 34.62 -4.43
N VAL A 139 16.99 33.61 -5.29
CA VAL A 139 17.93 33.35 -6.41
C VAL A 139 17.83 34.45 -7.46
N LEU A 140 16.63 34.87 -7.84
CA LEU A 140 16.44 35.98 -8.78
C LEU A 140 17.00 37.29 -8.24
N ARG A 141 16.82 37.56 -6.95
CA ARG A 141 17.39 38.74 -6.30
C ARG A 141 18.92 38.71 -6.33
N GLU A 142 19.53 37.57 -6.01
CA GLU A 142 20.99 37.41 -6.06
C GLU A 142 21.52 37.61 -7.50
N GLN A 143 20.87 37.01 -8.50
CA GLN A 143 21.23 37.20 -9.91
C GLN A 143 21.14 38.66 -10.34
N LEU A 144 20.08 39.37 -9.92
CA LEU A 144 19.92 40.80 -10.19
C LEU A 144 21.04 41.63 -9.54
N GLN A 145 21.40 41.33 -8.29
CA GLN A 145 22.49 42.00 -7.58
C GLN A 145 23.85 41.75 -8.24
N GLN A 146 24.14 40.51 -8.62
CA GLN A 146 25.37 40.18 -9.36
C GLN A 146 25.41 40.89 -10.72
N ALA A 147 24.30 40.93 -11.45
CA ALA A 147 24.20 41.62 -12.72
C ALA A 147 24.27 43.16 -12.58
N ALA A 148 23.80 43.72 -11.47
CA ALA A 148 24.00 45.13 -11.16
C ALA A 148 25.48 45.43 -10.88
N LYS A 149 26.14 44.62 -10.04
CA LYS A 149 27.56 44.75 -9.73
C LYS A 149 28.45 44.69 -10.97
N LYS A 150 28.17 43.80 -11.92
CA LYS A 150 28.92 43.74 -13.20
C LYS A 150 28.81 45.04 -14.01
N VAL A 151 27.62 45.65 -14.07
CA VAL A 151 27.42 46.92 -14.78
C VAL A 151 28.09 48.08 -14.05
N ASP A 152 28.13 48.03 -12.72
CA ASP A 152 28.87 48.98 -11.90
C ASP A 152 30.37 48.93 -12.22
N GLU A 153 30.95 47.72 -12.23
CA GLU A 153 32.34 47.46 -12.63
C GLU A 153 32.61 47.94 -14.08
N GLU A 154 31.72 47.64 -15.04
CA GLU A 154 31.84 48.14 -16.43
C GLU A 154 31.80 49.68 -16.50
N SER A 155 30.99 50.33 -15.65
CA SER A 155 30.93 51.80 -15.61
C SER A 155 32.22 52.42 -15.05
N GLU A 156 32.85 51.77 -14.07
CA GLU A 156 34.17 52.16 -13.55
C GLU A 156 35.27 51.99 -14.61
N ASP A 157 35.20 50.94 -15.43
CA ASP A 157 36.12 50.72 -16.55
C ASP A 157 36.01 51.85 -17.59
N TYR A 158 34.79 52.27 -17.93
CA TYR A 158 34.55 53.42 -18.81
C TYR A 158 35.09 54.73 -18.22
N SER A 159 34.90 54.96 -16.91
CA SER A 159 35.47 56.10 -16.21
C SER A 159 37.00 56.11 -16.31
N ARG A 160 37.65 54.96 -16.10
CA ARG A 160 39.11 54.83 -16.24
C ARG A 160 39.58 55.12 -17.66
N ARG A 161 38.89 54.60 -18.68
CA ARG A 161 39.21 54.84 -20.10
C ARG A 161 39.04 56.29 -20.52
N PHE A 162 38.08 57.00 -19.94
CA PHE A 162 37.93 58.43 -20.17
C PHE A 162 39.10 59.22 -19.57
N LEU A 163 39.49 58.88 -18.33
CA LEU A 163 40.61 59.55 -17.65
C LEU A 163 41.98 59.28 -18.30
N SER A 164 42.17 58.13 -18.96
CA SER A 164 43.36 57.84 -19.77
C SER A 164 43.36 58.54 -21.14
N GLY A 165 42.23 59.13 -21.55
CA GLY A 165 42.06 59.75 -22.86
C GLY A 165 41.76 58.76 -24.00
N ASP A 166 41.42 57.51 -23.68
CA ASP A 166 41.13 56.46 -24.69
C ASP A 166 39.78 56.65 -25.40
N ILE A 167 38.87 57.45 -24.81
CA ILE A 167 37.53 57.73 -25.33
C ILE A 167 37.20 59.22 -25.24
N SER A 168 36.33 59.71 -26.13
CA SER A 168 35.89 61.11 -26.14
C SER A 168 34.86 61.39 -25.04
N ALA A 169 34.69 62.68 -24.69
CA ALA A 169 33.70 63.11 -23.70
C ALA A 169 32.25 62.79 -24.13
N GLU A 170 31.93 62.90 -25.41
CA GLU A 170 30.60 62.56 -25.94
C GLU A 170 30.31 61.05 -25.78
N THR A 171 31.26 60.19 -26.19
CA THR A 171 31.13 58.73 -26.06
C THR A 171 31.05 58.30 -24.60
N PHE A 172 31.87 58.90 -23.73
CA PHE A 172 31.81 58.64 -22.29
C PHE A 172 30.43 58.98 -21.73
N THR A 173 29.90 60.17 -22.01
CA THR A 173 28.64 60.63 -21.43
C THR A 173 27.47 59.75 -21.86
N ASP A 174 27.42 59.36 -23.14
CA ASP A 174 26.35 58.51 -23.67
C ASP A 174 26.38 57.10 -23.06
N GLU A 175 27.52 56.42 -23.11
CA GLU A 175 27.64 55.04 -22.62
C GLU A 175 27.59 54.96 -21.09
N PHE A 176 28.23 55.88 -20.37
CA PHE A 176 28.21 55.91 -18.92
C PHE A 176 26.78 56.13 -18.39
N CYS A 177 26.03 57.07 -18.96
CA CYS A 177 24.62 57.27 -18.57
C CYS A 177 23.78 56.00 -18.78
N LYS A 178 23.93 55.31 -19.91
CA LYS A 178 23.23 54.04 -20.18
C LYS A 178 23.59 52.95 -19.17
N LEU A 179 24.87 52.80 -18.82
CA LEU A 179 25.32 51.84 -17.82
C LEU A 179 24.75 52.18 -16.44
N ARG A 180 24.84 53.44 -15.99
CA ARG A 180 24.30 53.87 -14.68
C ARG A 180 22.78 53.70 -14.61
N MET A 181 22.04 54.05 -15.67
CA MET A 181 20.59 53.79 -15.72
C MET A 181 20.27 52.30 -15.58
N THR A 182 21.05 51.45 -16.25
CA THR A 182 20.88 49.99 -16.18
C THR A 182 21.19 49.45 -14.79
N TYR A 183 22.25 49.95 -14.13
CA TYR A 183 22.60 49.62 -12.75
C TYR A 183 21.43 49.93 -11.80
N TYR A 184 20.95 51.18 -11.77
CA TYR A 184 19.88 51.60 -10.86
C TYR A 184 18.56 50.86 -11.15
N ALA A 185 18.25 50.59 -12.41
CA ALA A 185 17.07 49.81 -12.78
C ALA A 185 17.15 48.36 -12.23
N ARG A 186 18.32 47.72 -12.24
CA ARG A 186 18.52 46.37 -11.68
C ARG A 186 18.51 46.39 -10.16
N GLU A 187 19.12 47.40 -9.54
CA GLU A 187 19.13 47.58 -8.09
C GLU A 187 17.70 47.78 -7.54
N LEU A 188 16.91 48.65 -8.18
CA LEU A 188 15.52 48.89 -7.79
C LEU A 188 14.67 47.61 -7.92
N LYS A 189 14.87 46.84 -9.00
CA LYS A 189 14.21 45.53 -9.18
C LYS A 189 14.61 44.53 -8.09
N ALA A 190 15.88 44.48 -7.70
CA ALA A 190 16.36 43.60 -6.63
C ALA A 190 15.78 43.99 -5.26
N GLN A 191 15.70 45.29 -4.96
CA GLN A 191 15.08 45.80 -3.74
C GLN A 191 13.58 45.47 -3.71
N ALA A 192 12.86 45.73 -4.79
CA ALA A 192 11.44 45.39 -4.92
C ALA A 192 11.19 43.89 -4.75
N ALA A 193 12.03 43.04 -5.35
CA ALA A 193 11.95 41.58 -5.17
C ALA A 193 12.17 41.16 -3.70
N GLY A 194 13.02 41.89 -2.95
CA GLY A 194 13.24 41.65 -1.53
C GLY A 194 12.06 42.00 -0.63
N GLN A 195 11.16 42.89 -1.06
CA GLN A 195 9.95 43.26 -0.32
C GLN A 195 8.79 42.28 -0.48
N LEU A 196 8.88 41.35 -1.44
CA LEU A 196 7.86 40.33 -1.72
C LEU A 196 8.04 39.03 -0.91
N GLN A 197 9.01 38.99 0.01
CA GLN A 197 9.26 37.87 0.93
C GLN A 197 8.37 37.97 2.17
#